data_AF-A0A3D8QAL0-F1
#
_entry.id   AF-A0A3D8QAL0-F1
#
_cell.length_a   1.000
_cell.length_b   1.000
_cell.length_c   1.000
_cell.angle_alpha   90.00
_cell.angle_beta   90.00
_cell.angle_gamma   90.00
#
_symmetry.space_group_name_H-M   'P 1'
#
loop_
_entity.id
_entity.type
_entity.pdbx_description
1 polymer ?
#
loop_
_entity_poly.entity_id
_entity_poly.type
_entity_poly.pdbx_seq_one_letter_code
_entity_poly.pdbx_strand_id
1 'polypeptide(L)'
;MSAHPSSSASADQKPAALNQHPTTVNPLAGADISNQLYNPALGSIHVMDISRDITLHHRRVSDLVVGMLWYANINSVITQTDVCEFRTVFQPQLKLRARRIHEGQPFLGPDGLVVSLRGDPYNGGDASLGVSPLNTRGILTHPNYDQWLSTLLFAGGERYDSAYHRALVAKGARSPAAATPAAATPESLSPGSAMFCGLKHLDGGKGGNGETGDDDERRSSIAATAA
;
A
#
# COMPACT_ATOMS: atom_id res chain seq x y z
N MET A 1 -0.06 -47.95 55.12
CA MET A 1 1.26 -48.28 55.68
C MET A 1 2.26 -47.42 54.92
N SER A 2 2.58 -46.24 55.43
CA SER A 2 3.79 -45.95 56.25
C SER A 2 5.07 -46.19 55.42
N ALA A 3 6.01 -45.26 55.22
CA ALA A 3 6.36 -44.06 55.95
C ALA A 3 7.21 -43.10 55.08
N HIS A 4 7.26 -41.83 55.48
CA HIS A 4 8.33 -40.87 55.16
C HIS A 4 9.69 -41.33 55.72
N PRO A 5 10.80 -40.69 55.30
CA PRO A 5 11.35 -39.70 56.21
C PRO A 5 11.77 -38.37 55.56
N SER A 6 11.58 -37.33 56.36
CA SER A 6 12.09 -35.97 56.21
C SER A 6 13.61 -35.91 56.36
N SER A 7 14.26 -34.95 55.68
CA SER A 7 15.43 -34.27 56.23
C SER A 7 15.53 -32.85 55.69
N SER A 8 16.17 -32.02 56.49
CA SER A 8 15.90 -30.61 56.74
C SER A 8 17.11 -29.70 56.45
N ALA A 9 16.79 -28.42 56.30
CA ALA A 9 17.58 -27.22 56.68
C ALA A 9 18.52 -26.55 55.65
N SER A 10 18.08 -25.34 55.28
CA SER A 10 18.75 -24.03 55.38
C SER A 10 20.08 -23.75 54.66
N ALA A 11 20.03 -22.77 53.77
CA ALA A 11 20.91 -21.59 53.83
C ALA A 11 20.31 -20.42 53.05
N ASP A 12 20.09 -19.31 53.76
CA ASP A 12 19.91 -17.96 53.23
C ASP A 12 21.03 -17.59 52.25
N GLN A 13 20.67 -17.14 51.05
CA GLN A 13 21.56 -16.36 50.19
C GLN A 13 20.80 -15.23 49.50
N LYS A 14 20.85 -14.07 50.14
CA LYS A 14 20.53 -12.76 49.60
C LYS A 14 21.53 -12.40 48.48
N PRO A 15 21.11 -12.18 47.22
CA PRO A 15 21.98 -11.53 46.26
C PRO A 15 21.94 -10.02 46.46
N ALA A 16 23.14 -9.44 46.48
CA ALA A 16 23.38 -8.01 46.57
C ALA A 16 22.70 -7.25 45.42
N ALA A 17 22.07 -6.13 45.76
CA ALA A 17 21.65 -5.12 44.80
C ALA A 17 22.90 -4.55 44.12
N LEU A 18 23.13 -4.96 42.87
CA LEU A 18 24.16 -4.37 42.03
C LEU A 18 23.57 -3.10 41.41
N ASN A 19 24.06 -1.96 41.87
CA ASN A 19 23.84 -0.66 41.24
C ASN A 19 24.32 -0.71 39.78
N GLN A 20 23.39 -0.92 38.85
CA GLN A 20 23.64 -0.70 37.43
C GLN A 20 23.30 0.76 37.13
N HIS A 21 24.35 1.58 37.03
CA HIS A 21 24.29 2.87 36.35
C HIS A 21 23.70 2.66 34.94
N PRO A 22 22.86 3.57 34.44
CA PRO A 22 22.42 3.52 33.06
C PRO A 22 23.66 3.74 32.18
N THR A 23 24.14 2.66 31.55
CA THR A 23 25.05 2.79 30.41
C THR A 23 24.22 3.44 29.32
N THR A 24 24.45 4.73 29.08
CA THR A 24 23.98 5.43 27.89
C THR A 24 24.52 4.66 26.68
N VAL A 25 23.71 3.76 26.14
CA VAL A 25 23.96 3.12 24.85
C VAL A 25 23.84 4.24 23.84
N ASN A 26 24.98 4.79 23.44
CA ASN A 26 25.09 5.55 22.21
C ASN A 26 24.40 4.73 21.11
N PRO A 27 23.39 5.26 20.40
CA PRO A 27 22.82 4.55 19.27
C PRO A 27 23.94 4.34 18.26
N LEU A 28 24.23 3.07 17.96
CA LEU A 28 25.19 2.70 16.94
C LEU A 28 24.76 3.38 15.63
N ALA A 29 25.57 4.34 15.22
CA ALA A 29 25.37 5.10 14.00
C ALA A 29 25.31 4.16 12.79
N GLY A 30 24.26 4.29 11.99
CA GLY A 30 24.27 3.95 10.56
C GLY A 30 24.36 2.46 10.21
N ALA A 31 23.44 1.63 10.71
CA ALA A 31 23.10 0.43 9.93
C ALA A 31 22.62 0.91 8.55
N ASP A 32 23.24 0.43 7.48
CA ASP A 32 22.84 0.73 6.12
C ASP A 32 21.48 0.07 5.82
N ILE A 33 20.41 0.76 6.23
CA ILE A 33 19.02 0.31 6.10
C ILE A 33 18.67 0.03 4.63
N SER A 34 19.41 0.62 3.67
CA SER A 34 19.20 0.40 2.24
C SER A 34 19.38 -1.05 1.81
N ASN A 35 20.23 -1.81 2.52
CA ASN A 35 20.53 -3.21 2.21
C ASN A 35 19.61 -4.24 2.89
N GLN A 36 18.76 -3.80 3.83
CA GLN A 36 17.81 -4.68 4.50
C GLN A 36 16.62 -4.98 3.60
N LEU A 37 16.31 -6.28 3.44
CA LEU A 37 15.14 -6.73 2.70
C LEU A 37 13.85 -6.32 3.43
N TYR A 38 13.01 -5.54 2.77
CA TYR A 38 11.65 -5.27 3.21
C TYR A 38 10.73 -6.42 2.80
N ASN A 39 10.28 -7.20 3.79
CA ASN A 39 9.54 -8.44 3.59
C ASN A 39 8.34 -8.56 4.55
N PRO A 40 7.25 -7.80 4.33
CA PRO A 40 6.05 -7.89 5.14
C PRO A 40 5.37 -9.27 4.97
N ALA A 41 4.55 -9.65 5.95
CA ALA A 41 3.68 -10.82 5.80
C ALA A 41 2.50 -10.48 4.87
N LEU A 42 1.98 -11.47 4.17
CA LEU A 42 0.76 -11.29 3.37
C LEU A 42 -0.39 -10.84 4.28
N GLY A 43 -1.13 -9.82 3.83
CA GLY A 43 -2.24 -9.26 4.59
C GLY A 43 -1.82 -8.37 5.78
N SER A 44 -0.54 -8.13 6.03
CA SER A 44 -0.12 -7.33 7.19
C SER A 44 0.01 -5.83 6.91
N ILE A 45 0.00 -5.41 5.64
CA ILE A 45 0.17 -4.01 5.27
C ILE A 45 -0.65 -3.63 4.04
N HIS A 46 -1.14 -2.40 4.03
CA HIS A 46 -1.86 -1.81 2.91
C HIS A 46 -0.87 -1.25 1.87
N VAL A 47 -1.11 -1.50 0.58
CA VAL A 47 -0.18 -1.11 -0.50
C VAL A 47 0.02 0.40 -0.62
N MET A 48 -1.02 1.19 -0.32
CA MET A 48 -0.90 2.65 -0.25
C MET A 48 0.16 3.09 0.76
N ASP A 49 0.24 2.44 1.92
CA ASP A 49 1.21 2.80 2.96
C ASP A 49 2.65 2.45 2.51
N ILE A 50 2.82 1.36 1.74
CA ILE A 50 4.09 1.04 1.07
C ILE A 50 4.45 2.13 0.05
N SER A 51 3.52 2.48 -0.84
CA SER A 51 3.80 3.39 -1.96
C SER A 51 4.18 4.81 -1.50
N ARG A 52 3.62 5.25 -0.37
CA ARG A 52 3.84 6.59 0.20
C ARG A 52 5.04 6.66 1.14
N ASP A 53 5.59 5.52 1.55
CA ASP A 53 6.81 5.49 2.35
C ASP A 53 8.06 5.63 1.47
N ILE A 54 8.59 6.84 1.40
CA ILE A 54 9.80 7.19 0.64
C ILE A 54 11.01 6.38 1.11
N THR A 55 11.04 5.94 2.37
CA THR A 55 12.17 5.16 2.90
C THR A 55 12.26 3.77 2.30
N LEU A 56 11.20 3.29 1.63
CA LEU A 56 11.16 1.98 0.96
C LEU A 56 11.57 2.04 -0.52
N HIS A 57 11.52 3.21 -1.17
CA HIS A 57 11.77 3.38 -2.61
C HIS A 57 13.17 2.93 -3.05
N HIS A 58 14.14 2.98 -2.14
CA HIS A 58 15.52 2.57 -2.38
C HIS A 58 15.92 1.24 -1.73
N ARG A 59 14.99 0.56 -1.05
CA ARG A 59 15.29 -0.72 -0.39
C ARG A 59 15.18 -1.90 -1.34
N ARG A 60 15.78 -3.01 -0.93
CA ARG A 60 15.42 -4.34 -1.44
C ARG A 60 14.03 -4.69 -0.91
N VAL A 61 13.18 -5.23 -1.77
CA VAL A 61 11.81 -5.63 -1.42
C VAL A 61 11.57 -7.07 -1.86
N SER A 62 10.75 -7.79 -1.09
CA SER A 62 10.40 -9.18 -1.41
C SER A 62 9.54 -9.31 -2.67
N ASP A 63 9.48 -10.52 -3.20
CA ASP A 63 8.66 -10.85 -4.37
C ASP A 63 7.17 -10.52 -4.15
N LEU A 64 6.65 -10.78 -2.95
CA LEU A 64 5.32 -10.35 -2.54
C LEU A 64 5.11 -8.84 -2.76
N VAL A 65 6.04 -8.00 -2.30
CA VAL A 65 5.91 -6.53 -2.44
C VAL A 65 5.93 -6.11 -3.90
N VAL A 66 6.75 -6.75 -4.73
CA VAL A 66 6.75 -6.51 -6.18
C VAL A 66 5.38 -6.85 -6.78
N GLY A 67 4.81 -7.99 -6.40
CA GLY A 67 3.47 -8.41 -6.80
C GLY A 67 2.37 -7.43 -6.35
N MET A 68 2.44 -6.95 -5.11
CA MET A 68 1.53 -5.93 -4.57
C MET A 68 1.58 -4.64 -5.41
N LEU A 69 2.78 -4.10 -5.69
CA LEU A 69 2.94 -2.88 -6.49
C LEU A 69 2.41 -3.06 -7.92
N TRP A 70 2.69 -4.21 -8.53
CA TRP A 70 2.22 -4.55 -9.87
C TRP A 70 0.69 -4.60 -9.96
N TYR A 71 0.03 -5.34 -9.05
CA TYR A 71 -1.42 -5.48 -9.05
C TYR A 71 -2.15 -4.23 -8.55
N ALA A 72 -1.53 -3.44 -7.67
CA ALA A 72 -2.06 -2.14 -7.28
C ALA A 72 -2.09 -1.17 -8.47
N ASN A 73 -1.09 -1.21 -9.35
CA ASN A 73 -1.11 -0.42 -10.58
C ASN A 73 -2.17 -0.91 -11.57
N ILE A 74 -2.28 -2.23 -11.80
CA ILE A 74 -3.34 -2.80 -12.66
C ILE A 74 -4.74 -2.36 -12.19
N ASN A 75 -4.98 -2.36 -10.87
CA ASN A 75 -6.26 -1.97 -10.27
C ASN A 75 -6.41 -0.47 -10.01
N SER A 76 -5.50 0.36 -10.54
CA SER A 76 -5.49 1.81 -10.39
C SER A 76 -5.57 2.28 -8.92
N VAL A 77 -5.04 1.49 -7.99
CA VAL A 77 -4.92 1.84 -6.56
C VAL A 77 -3.78 2.84 -6.39
N ILE A 78 -2.69 2.63 -7.11
CA ILE A 78 -1.54 3.53 -7.19
C ILE A 78 -1.22 3.83 -8.65
N THR A 79 -0.56 4.95 -8.88
CA THR A 79 -0.17 5.36 -10.24
C THR A 79 1.07 4.60 -10.70
N GLN A 80 1.30 4.62 -12.01
CA GLN A 80 2.54 4.11 -12.58
C GLN A 80 3.77 4.84 -12.01
N THR A 81 3.65 6.15 -11.76
CA THR A 81 4.72 6.95 -11.17
C THR A 81 5.08 6.43 -9.79
N ASP A 82 4.08 6.16 -8.95
CA ASP A 82 4.29 5.62 -7.60
C ASP A 82 5.07 4.28 -7.63
N VAL A 83 4.78 3.41 -8.60
CA VAL A 83 5.51 2.14 -8.78
C VAL A 83 6.95 2.37 -9.24
N CYS A 84 7.15 3.31 -10.18
CA CYS A 84 8.48 3.58 -10.75
C CYS A 84 9.45 4.22 -9.75
N GLU A 85 8.97 4.72 -8.60
CA GLU A 85 9.86 5.17 -7.51
C GLU A 85 10.63 4.02 -6.86
N PHE A 86 10.15 2.78 -6.95
CA PHE A 86 10.86 1.57 -6.52
C PHE A 86 11.92 1.17 -7.54
N ARG A 87 12.93 2.03 -7.72
CA ARG A 87 13.94 1.96 -8.79
C ARG A 87 14.83 0.73 -8.70
N THR A 88 14.89 0.06 -7.55
CA THR A 88 15.60 -1.22 -7.37
C THR A 88 14.92 -2.37 -8.12
N VAL A 89 13.62 -2.24 -8.40
CA VAL A 89 12.80 -3.28 -9.04
C VAL A 89 12.31 -2.84 -10.41
N PHE A 90 11.81 -1.61 -10.53
CA PHE A 90 11.18 -1.10 -11.73
C PHE A 90 12.08 -0.10 -12.47
N GLN A 91 11.99 -0.14 -13.79
CA GLN A 91 12.47 0.88 -14.71
C GLN A 91 11.28 1.76 -15.13
N PRO A 92 11.54 2.95 -15.73
CA PRO A 92 10.49 3.74 -16.35
C PRO A 92 9.64 2.90 -17.31
N GLN A 93 8.35 3.25 -17.43
CA GLN A 93 7.36 2.50 -18.23
C GLN A 93 6.98 1.12 -17.65
N LEU A 94 7.07 0.94 -16.32
CA LEU A 94 6.72 -0.31 -15.63
C LEU A 94 7.48 -1.54 -16.13
N LYS A 95 8.69 -1.34 -16.66
CA LYS A 95 9.54 -2.46 -17.05
C LYS A 95 10.20 -3.02 -15.79
N LEU A 96 10.05 -4.32 -15.54
CA LEU A 96 10.79 -4.99 -14.49
C LEU A 96 12.28 -5.02 -14.84
N ARG A 97 13.15 -4.80 -13.87
CA ARG A 97 14.59 -4.92 -14.08
C ARG A 97 14.96 -6.39 -14.30
N ALA A 98 15.70 -6.64 -15.37
CA ALA A 98 16.24 -7.95 -15.67
C ALA A 98 17.19 -8.44 -14.56
N ARG A 99 17.25 -9.77 -14.37
CA ARG A 99 18.16 -10.44 -13.41
C ARG A 99 18.00 -9.98 -11.96
N ARG A 100 16.80 -9.52 -11.57
CA ARG A 100 16.50 -9.29 -10.16
C ARG A 100 16.66 -10.62 -9.40
N ILE A 101 17.21 -10.52 -8.19
CA ILE A 101 17.27 -11.66 -7.28
C ILE A 101 15.88 -11.82 -6.66
N HIS A 102 15.29 -13.00 -6.86
CA HIS A 102 14.02 -13.38 -6.22
C HIS A 102 14.28 -13.75 -4.76
N GLU A 103 13.57 -13.09 -3.85
CA GLU A 103 13.83 -13.25 -2.41
C GLU A 103 12.64 -12.87 -1.54
N GLY A 104 12.61 -13.40 -0.31
CA GLY A 104 11.59 -13.10 0.70
C GLY A 104 10.32 -13.92 0.52
N GLN A 105 9.18 -13.34 0.89
CA GLN A 105 7.88 -13.98 0.72
C GLN A 105 7.55 -14.13 -0.78
N PRO A 106 7.11 -15.32 -1.23
CA PRO A 106 6.69 -15.53 -2.61
C PRO A 106 5.43 -14.72 -2.93
N PHE A 107 5.26 -14.36 -4.19
CA PHE A 107 4.04 -13.76 -4.67
C PHE A 107 3.07 -14.84 -5.16
N LEU A 108 2.10 -15.16 -4.32
CA LEU A 108 1.11 -16.21 -4.58
C LEU A 108 -0.18 -15.62 -5.16
N GLY A 109 -0.77 -16.35 -6.10
CA GLY A 109 -2.02 -16.03 -6.77
C GLY A 109 -3.24 -16.43 -5.94
N PRO A 110 -4.45 -16.17 -6.45
CA PRO A 110 -5.71 -16.55 -5.80
C PRO A 110 -5.93 -18.08 -5.76
N ASP A 111 -5.13 -18.84 -6.49
CA ASP A 111 -5.03 -20.29 -6.49
C ASP A 111 -3.98 -20.83 -5.50
N GLY A 112 -3.26 -19.94 -4.80
CA GLY A 112 -2.21 -20.30 -3.84
C GLY A 112 -0.86 -20.69 -4.46
N LEU A 113 -0.70 -20.56 -5.78
CA LEU A 113 0.54 -20.90 -6.49
C LEU A 113 1.34 -19.64 -6.87
N VAL A 114 2.63 -19.81 -7.17
CA VAL A 114 3.52 -18.68 -7.52
C VAL A 114 3.07 -18.04 -8.82
N VAL A 115 2.85 -16.73 -8.82
CA VAL A 115 2.50 -15.97 -10.03
C VAL A 115 3.76 -15.61 -10.79
N SER A 116 3.72 -15.80 -12.12
CA SER A 116 4.75 -15.29 -13.02
C SER A 116 4.41 -13.89 -13.52
N LEU A 117 5.33 -12.94 -13.38
CA LEU A 117 5.21 -11.62 -14.01
C LEU A 117 6.16 -11.56 -15.20
N ARG A 118 5.61 -11.30 -16.39
CA ARG A 118 6.38 -11.26 -17.64
C ARG A 118 7.18 -12.54 -17.95
N GLY A 119 6.70 -13.69 -17.46
CA GLY A 119 7.33 -14.99 -17.66
C GLY A 119 8.28 -15.42 -16.54
N ASP A 120 8.68 -14.51 -15.65
CA ASP A 120 9.54 -14.81 -14.52
C ASP A 120 8.71 -15.18 -13.27
N PRO A 121 8.95 -16.34 -12.61
CA PRO A 121 8.21 -16.76 -11.43
C PRO A 121 8.68 -16.00 -10.17
N TYR A 122 7.74 -15.41 -9.43
CA TYR A 122 8.03 -14.62 -8.22
C TYR A 122 7.98 -15.49 -6.96
N ASN A 123 8.92 -16.43 -6.88
CA ASN A 123 8.93 -17.50 -5.88
C ASN A 123 9.64 -17.15 -4.56
N GLY A 124 10.11 -15.90 -4.39
CA GLY A 124 10.81 -15.50 -3.16
C GLY A 124 12.15 -16.21 -2.95
N GLY A 125 12.73 -16.79 -4.00
CA GLY A 125 13.98 -17.55 -3.95
C GLY A 125 13.81 -19.05 -3.69
N ASP A 126 12.57 -19.53 -3.52
CA ASP A 126 12.29 -20.96 -3.33
C ASP A 126 11.86 -21.62 -4.66
N ALA A 127 12.79 -22.31 -5.31
CA ALA A 127 12.54 -23.00 -6.58
C ALA A 127 11.64 -24.24 -6.45
N SER A 128 11.32 -24.70 -5.23
CA SER A 128 10.45 -25.86 -5.02
C SER A 128 8.95 -25.53 -5.12
N LEU A 129 8.59 -24.24 -5.07
CA LEU A 129 7.21 -23.79 -5.13
C LEU A 129 6.61 -23.98 -6.53
N GLY A 130 5.38 -24.52 -6.56
CA GLY A 130 4.62 -24.67 -7.80
C GLY A 130 4.25 -23.32 -8.41
N VAL A 131 4.43 -23.20 -9.73
CA VAL A 131 4.07 -22.00 -10.50
C VAL A 131 2.62 -22.12 -11.00
N SER A 132 1.85 -21.04 -10.83
CA SER A 132 0.48 -20.96 -11.29
C SER A 132 0.42 -21.11 -12.81
N PRO A 133 -0.49 -21.94 -13.35
CA PRO A 133 -0.75 -22.00 -14.77
C PRO A 133 -1.58 -20.80 -15.26
N LEU A 134 -2.10 -19.98 -14.33
CA LEU A 134 -2.97 -18.85 -14.67
C LEU A 134 -2.14 -17.69 -15.22
N ASN A 135 -2.53 -17.20 -16.40
CA ASN A 135 -2.07 -15.91 -16.89
C ASN A 135 -2.82 -14.76 -16.18
N THR A 136 -2.45 -13.51 -16.47
CA THR A 136 -3.09 -12.32 -15.87
C THR A 136 -4.62 -12.35 -16.01
N ARG A 137 -5.15 -12.72 -17.18
CA ARG A 137 -6.61 -12.82 -17.39
C ARG A 137 -7.24 -13.90 -16.51
N GLY A 138 -6.59 -15.06 -16.40
CA GLY A 138 -7.04 -16.15 -15.53
C GLY A 138 -7.08 -15.74 -14.06
N ILE A 139 -6.08 -15.00 -13.59
CA ILE A 139 -6.05 -14.45 -12.22
C ILE A 139 -7.21 -13.48 -12.01
N LEU A 140 -7.40 -12.51 -12.91
CA LEU A 140 -8.47 -11.50 -12.81
C LEU A 140 -9.89 -12.08 -12.85
N THR A 141 -10.06 -13.29 -13.36
CA THR A 141 -11.37 -13.96 -13.49
C THR A 141 -11.52 -15.13 -12.52
N HIS A 142 -10.56 -15.33 -11.62
CA HIS A 142 -10.60 -16.40 -10.64
C HIS A 142 -11.72 -16.15 -9.61
N PRO A 143 -12.48 -17.17 -9.16
CA PRO A 143 -13.55 -17.00 -8.17
C PRO A 143 -13.12 -16.35 -6.85
N ASN A 144 -11.88 -16.60 -6.43
CA ASN A 144 -11.32 -16.02 -5.20
C ASN A 144 -10.61 -14.67 -5.42
N TYR A 145 -10.73 -14.06 -6.61
CA TYR A 145 -9.96 -12.87 -6.96
C TYR A 145 -10.18 -11.71 -5.98
N ASP A 146 -11.43 -11.39 -5.64
CA ASP A 146 -11.72 -10.22 -4.79
C ASP A 146 -11.18 -10.39 -3.37
N GLN A 147 -11.38 -11.57 -2.77
CA GLN A 147 -10.84 -11.90 -1.45
C GLN A 147 -9.31 -11.88 -1.46
N TRP A 148 -8.70 -12.48 -2.48
CA TRP A 148 -7.26 -12.47 -2.66
C TRP A 148 -6.73 -11.05 -2.84
N LEU A 149 -7.37 -10.23 -3.66
CA LEU A 149 -6.96 -8.85 -3.94
C LEU A 149 -7.07 -7.97 -2.70
N SER A 150 -8.16 -8.11 -1.92
CA SER A 150 -8.31 -7.40 -0.64
C SER A 150 -7.23 -7.79 0.35
N THR A 151 -6.92 -9.08 0.46
CA THR A 151 -5.82 -9.57 1.32
C THR A 151 -4.47 -9.04 0.83
N LEU A 152 -4.22 -9.11 -0.49
CA LEU A 152 -2.98 -8.72 -1.12
C LEU A 152 -2.72 -7.21 -1.00
N LEU A 153 -3.71 -6.35 -1.24
CA LEU A 153 -3.51 -4.91 -1.38
C LEU A 153 -3.96 -4.11 -0.18
N PHE A 154 -4.96 -4.58 0.56
CA PHE A 154 -5.68 -3.79 1.56
C PHE A 154 -5.57 -4.38 2.98
N ALA A 155 -4.62 -5.29 3.21
CA ALA A 155 -4.48 -5.99 4.48
C ALA A 155 -5.76 -6.73 4.92
N GLY A 156 -6.54 -7.23 3.94
CA GLY A 156 -7.83 -7.87 4.17
C GLY A 156 -8.97 -6.90 4.53
N GLY A 157 -8.72 -5.59 4.45
CA GLY A 157 -9.69 -4.53 4.70
C GLY A 157 -10.17 -3.83 3.42
N GLU A 158 -10.62 -2.60 3.64
CA GLU A 158 -11.15 -1.71 2.60
C GLU A 158 -10.06 -0.91 1.90
N ARG A 159 -10.32 -0.54 0.64
CA ARG A 159 -9.39 0.21 -0.23
C ARG A 159 -8.89 1.53 0.37
N TYR A 160 -9.68 2.15 1.24
CA TYR A 160 -9.40 3.48 1.82
C TYR A 160 -9.04 3.43 3.32
N ASP A 161 -8.81 2.24 3.89
CA ASP A 161 -8.48 2.08 5.31
C ASP A 161 -6.96 2.10 5.60
N SER A 162 -6.18 2.68 4.70
CA SER A 162 -4.73 2.80 4.90
C SER A 162 -4.39 3.82 5.98
N ALA A 163 -3.25 3.65 6.67
CA ALA A 163 -2.79 4.62 7.66
C ALA A 163 -2.60 6.02 7.04
N TYR A 164 -2.12 6.07 5.80
CA TYR A 164 -2.03 7.30 5.01
C TYR A 164 -3.39 8.01 4.83
N HIS A 165 -4.45 7.28 4.44
CA HIS A 165 -5.78 7.88 4.27
C HIS A 165 -6.34 8.41 5.59
N ARG A 166 -6.21 7.63 6.67
CA ARG A 166 -6.63 8.08 8.01
C ARG A 166 -5.92 9.36 8.43
N ALA A 167 -4.62 9.47 8.16
CA ALA A 167 -3.85 10.68 8.44
C ALA A 167 -4.30 11.89 7.59
N LEU A 168 -4.63 11.69 6.31
CA LEU A 168 -5.17 12.74 5.44
C LEU A 168 -6.51 13.27 5.94
N VAL A 169 -7.44 12.37 6.28
CA VAL A 169 -8.76 12.75 6.81
C VAL A 169 -8.61 13.50 8.14
N ALA A 170 -7.75 13.03 9.05
CA ALA A 170 -7.48 13.71 10.31
C ALA A 170 -6.88 15.11 10.11
N LYS A 171 -6.00 15.29 9.12
CA LYS A 171 -5.43 16.60 8.77
C LYS A 171 -6.50 17.54 8.18
N GLY A 172 -7.40 17.02 7.35
CA GLY A 172 -8.53 17.77 6.80
C GLY A 172 -9.54 18.18 7.88
N ALA A 173 -9.88 17.28 8.81
CA ALA A 173 -10.81 17.56 9.90
C ALA A 173 -10.30 18.62 10.89
N ARG A 174 -8.98 18.79 11.02
CA ARG A 174 -8.36 19.89 11.80
C ARG A 174 -8.43 21.26 11.10
N SER A 175 -8.90 21.32 9.86
CA SER A 175 -9.23 22.56 9.15
C SER A 175 -10.73 22.61 8.86
N PRO A 176 -11.55 22.90 9.87
CA PRO A 176 -12.12 24.26 9.91
C PRO A 176 -12.41 24.77 11.35
N ALA A 177 -11.89 25.97 11.64
CA ALA A 177 -12.34 26.96 12.66
C ALA A 177 -11.17 27.60 13.42
N ALA A 178 -10.33 28.36 12.70
CA ALA A 178 -9.90 29.65 13.24
C ALA A 178 -10.91 30.70 12.77
N ALA A 179 -12.19 30.50 13.12
CA ALA A 179 -13.11 31.62 13.20
C ALA A 179 -12.68 32.38 14.46
N THR A 180 -11.92 33.46 14.25
CA THR A 180 -11.62 34.46 15.25
C THR A 180 -12.87 34.71 16.09
N PRO A 181 -12.83 34.59 17.44
CA PRO A 181 -13.90 35.14 18.25
C PRO A 181 -13.88 36.66 18.02
N ALA A 182 -14.80 37.15 17.19
CA ALA A 182 -15.08 38.58 17.11
C ALA A 182 -15.50 39.02 18.52
N ALA A 183 -14.65 39.84 19.13
CA ALA A 183 -14.91 40.46 20.41
C ALA A 183 -16.28 41.14 20.38
N ALA A 184 -17.15 40.73 21.29
CA ALA A 184 -18.48 41.27 21.42
C ALA A 184 -18.43 42.66 22.11
N THR A 185 -18.83 43.68 21.32
CA THR A 185 -19.64 44.89 21.64
C THR A 185 -19.10 45.93 22.66
N PRO A 186 -19.51 47.23 22.62
CA PRO A 186 -20.84 47.76 22.27
C PRO A 186 -20.90 49.01 21.37
N GLU A 187 -22.09 49.29 20.81
CA GLU A 187 -22.76 50.60 20.59
C GLU A 187 -23.82 50.47 19.48
N SER A 188 -25.12 50.47 19.81
CA SER A 188 -26.01 51.64 19.95
C SER A 188 -26.77 51.97 18.63
N LEU A 189 -28.07 51.66 18.65
CA LEU A 189 -29.25 52.31 18.02
C LEU A 189 -28.96 53.46 17.03
N SER A 190 -29.53 53.58 15.82
CA SER A 190 -30.94 53.45 15.42
C SER A 190 -31.11 53.77 13.89
N PRO A 191 -32.34 53.77 13.30
CA PRO A 191 -32.63 53.26 11.94
C PRO A 191 -32.65 54.31 10.81
N GLY A 192 -32.48 53.82 9.57
CA GLY A 192 -32.65 54.60 8.34
C GLY A 192 -33.18 53.75 7.17
N SER A 193 -34.50 53.81 7.00
CA SER A 193 -35.34 53.56 5.83
C SER A 193 -34.72 53.18 4.47
N ALA A 194 -35.40 52.20 3.85
CA ALA A 194 -35.91 52.20 2.46
C ALA A 194 -34.86 52.25 1.32
N MET A 195 -35.05 51.71 0.11
CA MET A 195 -36.15 51.07 -0.60
C MET A 195 -35.52 50.56 -1.93
N PHE A 196 -36.18 49.58 -2.55
CA PHE A 196 -36.38 49.45 -4.00
C PHE A 196 -35.35 48.78 -4.94
N CYS A 197 -35.97 47.91 -5.77
CA CYS A 197 -35.67 47.52 -7.16
C CYS A 197 -34.40 46.69 -7.42
N GLY A 198 -34.39 45.68 -8.30
CA GLY A 198 -35.36 45.15 -9.28
C GLY A 198 -34.67 43.94 -9.92
N LEU A 199 -35.36 42.82 -10.12
CA LEU A 199 -35.99 42.38 -11.38
C LEU A 199 -35.05 42.31 -12.62
N LYS A 200 -35.10 41.13 -13.27
CA LYS A 200 -34.69 40.72 -14.63
C LYS A 200 -33.40 39.87 -14.68
N HIS A 201 -33.43 38.56 -14.96
CA HIS A 201 -33.92 37.78 -16.13
C HIS A 201 -32.95 37.83 -17.32
N LEU A 202 -32.60 36.64 -17.84
CA LEU A 202 -31.98 36.20 -19.11
C LEU A 202 -31.03 35.02 -18.79
N ASP A 203 -31.29 33.75 -19.10
CA ASP A 203 -31.66 33.06 -20.35
C ASP A 203 -30.47 32.84 -21.31
N GLY A 204 -30.42 31.65 -21.91
CA GLY A 204 -29.46 31.20 -22.94
C GLY A 204 -28.44 30.16 -22.44
N GLY A 205 -28.39 28.89 -22.87
CA GLY A 205 -29.03 28.20 -24.00
C GLY A 205 -27.97 27.67 -24.98
N LYS A 206 -28.12 26.40 -25.39
CA LYS A 206 -27.46 25.67 -26.53
C LYS A 206 -25.95 25.46 -26.42
N GLY A 207 -25.34 24.35 -26.84
CA GLY A 207 -25.59 23.28 -27.83
C GLY A 207 -24.18 22.83 -28.27
N GLY A 208 -23.85 21.67 -28.82
CA GLY A 208 -24.54 20.51 -29.35
C GLY A 208 -23.47 19.52 -29.85
N ASN A 209 -23.93 18.32 -30.19
CA ASN A 209 -23.53 17.34 -31.22
C ASN A 209 -22.09 17.17 -31.74
N GLY A 210 -21.75 15.90 -31.95
CA GLY A 210 -20.75 15.33 -32.87
C GLY A 210 -20.34 13.93 -32.35
N GLU A 211 -20.88 12.77 -32.78
CA GLU A 211 -20.82 12.17 -34.14
C GLU A 211 -19.41 12.35 -34.72
N THR A 212 -18.57 11.38 -35.06
CA THR A 212 -18.61 10.04 -35.68
C THR A 212 -17.14 9.52 -35.55
N GLY A 213 -16.72 8.27 -35.78
CA GLY A 213 -17.28 7.17 -36.53
C GLY A 213 -16.42 5.91 -36.39
N ASP A 214 -16.97 4.83 -36.91
CA ASP A 214 -16.33 3.58 -37.29
C ASP A 214 -15.14 3.80 -38.23
N ASP A 215 -14.15 2.90 -38.19
CA ASP A 215 -13.86 1.99 -39.32
C ASP A 215 -12.47 1.34 -39.24
N ASP A 216 -12.42 0.15 -39.85
CA ASP A 216 -11.26 -0.54 -40.42
C ASP A 216 -10.36 -1.40 -39.52
N GLU A 217 -10.94 -2.55 -39.16
CA GLU A 217 -10.55 -3.84 -39.72
C GLU A 217 -9.44 -3.81 -40.81
N ARG A 218 -8.20 -4.15 -40.48
CA ARG A 218 -7.24 -4.70 -41.47
C ARG A 218 -6.22 -5.66 -40.86
N ARG A 219 -6.50 -6.95 -41.08
CA ARG A 219 -5.59 -7.99 -41.57
C ARG A 219 -4.11 -7.92 -41.16
N SER A 220 -3.64 -8.95 -40.44
CA SER A 220 -2.59 -9.81 -41.02
C SER A 220 -2.52 -11.17 -40.34
N SER A 221 -3.02 -12.17 -41.05
CA SER A 221 -2.79 -13.59 -40.86
C SER A 221 -1.52 -14.00 -41.62
N ILE A 222 -0.52 -14.54 -40.93
CA ILE A 222 0.54 -15.41 -41.50
C ILE A 222 0.89 -16.41 -40.38
N ALA A 223 0.23 -17.57 -40.35
CA ALA A 223 0.63 -18.83 -40.98
C ALA A 223 1.81 -19.52 -40.28
N ALA A 224 1.50 -20.73 -39.80
CA ALA A 224 2.37 -21.76 -39.26
C ALA A 224 3.40 -22.29 -40.27
N THR A 225 4.41 -23.00 -39.77
CA THR A 225 5.06 -24.26 -40.28
C THR A 225 6.39 -24.40 -39.51
N ALA A 226 6.50 -25.27 -38.51
CA ALA A 226 6.84 -26.71 -38.53
C ALA A 226 8.35 -27.02 -38.52
N ALA A 227 8.67 -28.13 -37.84
CA ALA A 227 9.96 -28.81 -37.61
C ALA A 227 10.80 -28.30 -36.43
#